data_AF-A0A2E3Z4F4-F1
#
_entry.id   AF-A0A2E3Z4F4-F1
#
_cell.length_a   1.000
_cell.length_b   1.000
_cell.length_c   1.000
_cell.angle_alpha   90.00
_cell.angle_beta   90.00
_cell.angle_gamma   90.00
#
_symmetry.space_group_name_H-M   'P 1'
#
loop_
_entity.id
_entity.type
_entity.pdbx_description
1 polymer ?
#
loop_
_entity_poly.entity_id
_entity_poly.type
_entity_poly.pdbx_seq_one_letter_code
_entity_poly.pdbx_strand_id
1 'polypeptide(L)'
;NGFRMASYVPPPTAFIPEPSTTCLVVVGILCGIWYRQHATLLTALLTLTLFHAISIPATADTFGSGLDEFSIEFVTVGDIGNAPDTTGDPNPDSPGSVSYSYRIGKYEISEDMIAKVDNLGGPSIQGSSRGPDKPVSLITWLEAASFVNWLNTSTGNSVAYKFNGNDFELWQAGDTGFDATNPYRNSLAKYFLPSADEWYKAAFYDPTTNTYYDYATGSNTTPENVPFGTLPNTAVYGQPFSSTPPADITQAGGLSPYGTMAQSGNIYEMEETDFDMVNDAVDSPRGARGGVWFWSALATGHLTKSFRNSINPDGKDGILGFRVAAKALIPDFNFDGSVDQDDLAVWITAYGATATGDANEDGTSDGADFLAWQQHANGNMNPLASSLASIPEPPNVVLGIIAAVSSAVFTRPQKKSVSSNHSNY
;
A
#
# COMPACT_ATOMS: atom_id res chain seq x y z
N ASN A 1 -77.68 -69.87 -2.74
CA ASN A 1 -78.73 -69.47 -3.70
C ASN A 1 -78.77 -67.96 -3.85
N GLY A 2 -78.49 -67.48 -5.06
CA GLY A 2 -78.94 -66.17 -5.54
C GLY A 2 -77.92 -65.03 -5.51
N PHE A 3 -77.00 -65.00 -6.48
CA PHE A 3 -76.35 -63.75 -6.91
C PHE A 3 -77.21 -63.12 -8.02
N ARG A 4 -77.70 -61.89 -7.84
CA ARG A 4 -78.41 -61.11 -8.88
C ARG A 4 -77.56 -59.92 -9.30
N MET A 5 -77.47 -59.74 -10.62
CA MET A 5 -76.81 -58.63 -11.33
C MET A 5 -77.49 -57.29 -11.05
N ALA A 6 -76.70 -56.21 -11.07
CA ALA A 6 -77.18 -54.86 -11.31
C ALA A 6 -76.30 -54.20 -12.40
N SER A 7 -76.95 -53.70 -13.44
CA SER A 7 -76.40 -53.06 -14.63
C SER A 7 -75.94 -51.62 -14.38
N TYR A 8 -74.80 -51.24 -14.96
CA TYR A 8 -74.19 -49.91 -14.88
C TYR A 8 -74.69 -48.99 -16.02
N VAL A 9 -75.05 -47.75 -15.69
CA VAL A 9 -75.38 -46.65 -16.62
C VAL A 9 -74.35 -45.53 -16.39
N PRO A 10 -73.70 -44.96 -17.42
CA PRO A 10 -72.62 -43.99 -17.23
C PRO A 10 -73.12 -42.53 -17.09
N PRO A 11 -72.45 -41.69 -16.29
CA PRO A 11 -72.65 -40.23 -16.30
C PRO A 11 -71.63 -39.49 -17.22
N PRO A 12 -71.85 -38.18 -17.51
CA PRO A 12 -71.35 -37.50 -18.71
C PRO A 12 -69.91 -36.98 -18.61
N THR A 13 -69.30 -36.77 -19.79
CA THR A 13 -67.97 -36.20 -20.04
C THR A 13 -67.81 -34.78 -19.49
N ALA A 14 -66.88 -34.59 -18.55
CA ALA A 14 -66.41 -33.28 -18.12
C ALA A 14 -65.23 -32.83 -19.01
N PHE A 15 -65.40 -31.67 -19.67
CA PHE A 15 -64.35 -30.95 -20.39
C PHE A 15 -63.36 -30.36 -19.38
N ILE A 16 -62.11 -30.83 -19.39
CA ILE A 16 -61.01 -30.21 -18.63
C ILE A 16 -60.28 -29.25 -19.58
N PRO A 17 -60.22 -27.93 -19.31
CA PRO A 17 -59.39 -27.04 -20.12
C PRO A 17 -57.91 -27.29 -19.80
N GLU A 18 -57.09 -27.40 -20.85
CA GLU A 18 -55.64 -27.53 -20.72
C GLU A 18 -55.01 -26.32 -20.00
N PRO A 19 -53.95 -26.51 -19.19
CA PRO A 19 -53.24 -25.40 -18.58
C PRO A 19 -52.54 -24.59 -19.69
N SER A 20 -53.02 -23.36 -19.86
CA SER A 20 -52.60 -22.43 -20.89
C SER A 20 -51.14 -22.02 -20.76
N THR A 21 -50.58 -21.70 -21.93
CA THR A 21 -49.27 -21.10 -22.25
C THR A 21 -48.79 -20.01 -21.27
N THR A 22 -49.70 -19.43 -20.49
CA THR A 22 -49.47 -18.47 -19.40
C THR A 22 -48.52 -18.98 -18.31
N CYS A 23 -48.56 -20.27 -17.94
CA CYS A 23 -47.65 -20.82 -16.90
C CYS A 23 -46.19 -20.88 -17.37
N LEU A 24 -45.94 -21.18 -18.64
CA LEU A 24 -44.58 -21.26 -19.21
C LEU A 24 -43.96 -19.86 -19.38
N VAL A 25 -44.75 -18.84 -19.71
CA VAL A 25 -44.28 -17.46 -19.85
C VAL A 25 -43.89 -16.88 -18.49
N VAL A 26 -44.66 -17.14 -17.43
CA VAL A 26 -44.35 -16.65 -16.08
C VAL A 26 -43.08 -17.30 -15.52
N VAL A 27 -42.88 -18.61 -15.73
CA VAL A 27 -41.64 -19.30 -15.31
C VAL A 27 -40.43 -18.79 -16.09
N GLY A 28 -40.57 -18.53 -17.39
CA GLY A 28 -39.49 -17.96 -18.22
C GLY A 28 -39.08 -16.55 -17.80
N ILE A 29 -40.04 -15.69 -17.44
CA ILE A 29 -39.77 -14.33 -16.95
C ILE A 29 -39.09 -14.37 -15.58
N LEU A 30 -39.53 -15.23 -14.67
CA LEU A 30 -38.93 -15.39 -13.34
C LEU A 30 -37.50 -15.95 -13.43
N CYS A 31 -37.23 -16.93 -14.30
CA CYS A 31 -35.87 -17.41 -14.58
C CYS A 31 -34.98 -16.33 -15.22
N GLY A 32 -35.53 -15.48 -16.10
CA GLY A 32 -34.79 -14.37 -16.71
C GLY A 32 -34.44 -13.25 -15.73
N ILE A 33 -35.34 -12.94 -14.78
CA ILE A 33 -35.10 -11.97 -13.71
C ILE A 33 -34.07 -12.52 -12.71
N TRP A 34 -34.18 -13.80 -12.34
CA TRP A 34 -33.23 -14.48 -11.49
C TRP A 34 -31.83 -14.53 -12.12
N TYR A 35 -31.73 -14.86 -13.41
CA TYR A 35 -30.46 -14.86 -14.14
C TYR A 35 -29.86 -13.46 -14.28
N ARG A 36 -30.69 -12.41 -14.51
CA ARG A 36 -30.21 -11.03 -14.55
C ARG A 36 -29.70 -10.55 -13.20
N GLN A 37 -30.42 -10.81 -12.11
CA GLN A 37 -29.98 -10.44 -10.75
C GLN A 37 -28.68 -11.15 -10.35
N HIS A 38 -28.54 -12.44 -10.68
CA HIS A 38 -27.31 -13.20 -10.40
C HIS A 38 -26.15 -12.84 -11.33
N ALA A 39 -26.40 -12.49 -12.60
CA ALA A 39 -25.36 -12.00 -13.51
C ALA A 39 -24.81 -10.63 -13.10
N THR A 40 -25.66 -9.71 -12.62
CA THR A 40 -25.23 -8.43 -12.03
C THR A 40 -24.50 -8.62 -10.69
N LEU A 41 -24.89 -9.63 -9.90
CA LEU A 41 -24.16 -9.99 -8.67
C LEU A 41 -22.80 -10.60 -8.96
N LEU A 42 -22.66 -11.42 -10.01
CA LEU A 42 -21.36 -11.99 -10.42
C LEU A 42 -20.44 -10.95 -11.08
N THR A 43 -20.99 -10.01 -11.87
CA THR A 43 -20.18 -8.90 -12.40
C THR A 43 -19.81 -7.92 -11.30
N ALA A 44 -20.71 -7.62 -10.35
CA ALA A 44 -20.37 -6.85 -9.16
C ALA A 44 -19.31 -7.54 -8.28
N LEU A 45 -19.40 -8.87 -8.10
CA LEU A 45 -18.39 -9.65 -7.35
C LEU A 45 -17.03 -9.66 -8.08
N LEU A 46 -17.02 -9.79 -9.41
CA LEU A 46 -15.78 -9.74 -10.20
C LEU A 46 -15.15 -8.34 -10.26
N THR A 47 -15.96 -7.28 -10.27
CA THR A 47 -15.45 -5.90 -10.22
C THR A 47 -15.02 -5.50 -8.81
N LEU A 48 -15.63 -6.07 -7.75
CA LEU A 48 -15.19 -5.85 -6.36
C LEU A 48 -13.88 -6.58 -6.04
N THR A 49 -13.53 -7.63 -6.77
CA THR A 49 -12.23 -8.31 -6.63
C THR A 49 -11.09 -7.65 -7.40
N LEU A 50 -11.37 -6.74 -8.35
CA LEU A 50 -10.34 -6.06 -9.16
C LEU A 50 -9.91 -4.67 -8.65
N PHE A 51 -10.46 -4.22 -7.51
CA PHE A 51 -9.93 -3.10 -6.73
C PHE A 51 -9.44 -3.59 -5.37
N HIS A 52 -8.62 -4.65 -5.35
CA HIS A 52 -7.57 -4.65 -4.33
C HIS A 52 -6.56 -3.62 -4.81
N ALA A 53 -6.67 -2.40 -4.30
CA ALA A 53 -5.48 -1.59 -4.12
C ALA A 53 -4.48 -2.55 -3.46
N ILE A 54 -3.39 -2.86 -4.14
CA ILE A 54 -2.30 -3.63 -3.55
C ILE A 54 -1.81 -2.72 -2.43
N SER A 55 -2.36 -2.90 -1.23
CA SER A 55 -1.84 -2.26 -0.04
C SER A 55 -0.46 -2.88 0.11
N ILE A 56 0.56 -2.11 -0.25
CA ILE A 56 1.94 -2.46 0.04
C ILE A 56 1.97 -2.77 1.54
N PRO A 57 2.38 -3.98 1.95
CA PRO A 57 2.33 -4.36 3.35
C PRO A 57 3.18 -3.37 4.12
N ALA A 58 2.55 -2.65 5.04
CA ALA A 58 3.26 -1.78 5.93
C ALA A 58 3.88 -2.64 7.04
N THR A 59 5.17 -2.49 7.27
CA THR A 59 5.92 -3.20 8.31
C THR A 59 6.20 -2.21 9.42
N ALA A 60 5.96 -2.58 10.68
CA ALA A 60 6.20 -1.70 11.81
C ALA A 60 7.48 -2.11 12.53
N ASP A 61 8.37 -1.15 12.76
CA ASP A 61 9.56 -1.36 13.61
C ASP A 61 9.21 -0.85 15.01
N THR A 62 9.51 -1.66 16.03
CA THR A 62 9.18 -1.37 17.44
C THR A 62 10.40 -0.82 18.17
N PHE A 63 10.18 0.21 18.98
CA PHE A 63 11.18 0.92 19.76
C PHE A 63 10.76 1.01 21.22
N GLY A 64 11.74 1.23 22.09
CA GLY A 64 11.50 1.38 23.51
C GLY A 64 11.14 0.07 24.19
N SER A 65 10.56 0.16 25.38
CA SER A 65 10.14 -1.01 26.16
C SER A 65 9.11 -0.61 27.21
N GLY A 66 8.33 -1.58 27.70
CA GLY A 66 7.38 -1.36 28.79
C GLY A 66 6.25 -0.40 28.39
N LEU A 67 6.01 0.63 29.20
CA LEU A 67 4.95 1.61 28.93
C LEU A 67 5.33 2.63 27.84
N ASP A 68 6.61 2.76 27.56
CA ASP A 68 7.16 3.67 26.55
C ASP A 68 7.53 2.92 25.25
N GLU A 69 6.97 1.72 25.05
CA GLU A 69 7.04 1.03 23.76
C GLU A 69 6.16 1.74 22.72
N PHE A 70 6.67 1.86 21.51
CA PHE A 70 5.94 2.38 20.36
C PHE A 70 6.46 1.77 19.07
N SER A 71 5.66 1.87 18.00
CA SER A 71 6.09 1.39 16.69
C SER A 71 5.96 2.50 15.66
N ILE A 72 6.87 2.52 14.69
CA ILE A 72 6.75 3.34 13.49
C ILE A 72 6.35 2.40 12.35
N GLU A 73 5.15 2.60 11.81
CA GLU A 73 4.69 1.88 10.63
C GLU A 73 5.38 2.45 9.39
N PHE A 74 6.07 1.61 8.62
CA PHE A 74 6.75 1.96 7.39
C PHE A 74 6.08 1.32 6.17
N VAL A 75 6.07 2.02 5.04
CA VAL A 75 5.77 1.45 3.73
C VAL A 75 7.05 1.27 2.93
N THR A 76 7.13 0.22 2.11
CA THR A 76 8.27 -0.01 1.22
C THR A 76 8.09 0.78 -0.06
N VAL A 77 9.09 1.60 -0.41
CA VAL A 77 9.17 2.33 -1.68
C VAL A 77 10.18 1.63 -2.59
N GLY A 78 9.65 1.03 -3.67
CA GLY A 78 10.39 0.22 -4.63
C GLY A 78 10.77 0.98 -5.90
N ASP A 79 10.67 0.32 -7.05
CA ASP A 79 10.86 0.92 -8.40
C ASP A 79 12.24 1.55 -8.56
N ILE A 80 13.26 0.72 -8.31
CA ILE A 80 14.67 1.09 -8.30
C ILE A 80 15.05 1.72 -9.65
N GLY A 81 15.64 2.91 -9.63
CA GLY A 81 16.10 3.61 -10.82
C GLY A 81 14.98 4.21 -11.66
N ASN A 82 13.82 4.51 -11.05
CA ASN A 82 12.75 5.26 -11.70
C ASN A 82 13.27 6.60 -12.25
N ALA A 83 12.71 7.03 -13.38
CA ALA A 83 13.05 8.33 -13.96
C ALA A 83 12.63 9.47 -13.01
N PRO A 84 13.41 10.57 -12.93
CA PRO A 84 13.03 11.74 -12.16
C PRO A 84 11.81 12.44 -12.74
N ASP A 85 11.09 13.21 -11.92
CA ASP A 85 10.04 14.11 -12.38
C ASP A 85 10.64 15.38 -13.00
N THR A 86 10.53 15.51 -14.32
CA THR A 86 11.00 16.71 -15.04
C THR A 86 10.05 17.92 -14.91
N THR A 87 8.94 17.77 -14.19
CA THR A 87 7.90 18.81 -13.98
C THR A 87 7.78 19.25 -12.52
N GLY A 88 8.49 18.58 -11.61
CA GLY A 88 8.55 18.89 -10.19
C GLY A 88 9.53 20.00 -9.84
N ASP A 89 9.31 20.67 -8.71
CA ASP A 89 10.33 21.52 -8.10
C ASP A 89 11.15 20.74 -7.06
N PRO A 90 12.47 20.98 -6.92
CA PRO A 90 13.22 22.02 -7.61
C PRO A 90 13.53 21.65 -9.07
N ASN A 91 13.12 22.53 -9.98
CA ASN A 91 13.51 22.51 -11.38
C ASN A 91 14.75 23.41 -11.53
N PRO A 92 15.89 22.94 -12.10
CA PRO A 92 16.05 21.80 -13.01
C PRO A 92 16.51 20.48 -12.40
N ASP A 93 16.70 20.38 -11.08
CA ASP A 93 17.32 19.20 -10.45
C ASP A 93 16.46 17.93 -10.55
N SER A 94 15.19 18.06 -11.00
CA SER A 94 14.30 16.97 -11.41
C SER A 94 14.18 15.90 -10.30
N PRO A 95 13.32 16.12 -9.29
CA PRO A 95 13.30 15.29 -8.09
C PRO A 95 12.66 13.91 -8.31
N GLY A 96 12.89 13.03 -7.35
CA GLY A 96 12.14 11.78 -7.15
C GLY A 96 12.79 10.54 -7.75
N SER A 97 13.97 10.65 -8.38
CA SER A 97 14.73 9.49 -8.86
C SER A 97 15.48 8.84 -7.70
N VAL A 98 15.22 7.56 -7.41
CA VAL A 98 15.90 6.83 -6.34
C VAL A 98 16.44 5.50 -6.86
N SER A 99 17.75 5.25 -6.69
CA SER A 99 18.47 4.10 -7.24
C SER A 99 18.51 2.87 -6.32
N TYR A 100 17.70 2.86 -5.26
CA TYR A 100 17.58 1.77 -4.31
C TYR A 100 16.16 1.70 -3.74
N SER A 101 15.79 0.57 -3.15
CA SER A 101 14.58 0.45 -2.34
C SER A 101 14.83 0.98 -0.93
N TYR A 102 13.81 1.57 -0.32
CA TYR A 102 13.85 2.03 1.06
C TYR A 102 12.47 1.88 1.69
N ARG A 103 12.40 2.15 2.98
CA ARG A 103 11.16 2.20 3.74
C ARG A 103 10.93 3.64 4.19
N ILE A 104 9.68 4.08 4.25
CA ILE A 104 9.34 5.42 4.75
C ILE A 104 8.14 5.35 5.67
N GLY A 105 8.16 6.14 6.74
CA GLY A 105 7.10 6.21 7.72
C GLY A 105 5.78 6.50 7.02
N LYS A 106 4.79 5.65 7.27
CA LYS A 106 3.45 5.79 6.72
C LYS A 106 2.81 7.09 7.19
N TYR A 107 3.08 7.46 8.45
CA TYR A 107 2.58 8.65 9.10
C TYR A 107 3.75 9.55 9.54
N GLU A 108 3.42 10.80 9.87
CA GLU A 108 4.32 11.72 10.56
C GLU A 108 4.66 11.19 11.97
N ILE A 109 5.76 11.64 12.56
CA ILE A 109 6.09 11.31 13.96
C ILE A 109 5.13 12.04 14.90
N SER A 110 4.54 11.35 15.87
CA SER A 110 3.58 11.94 16.81
C SER A 110 4.25 12.54 18.05
N GLU A 111 3.51 13.40 18.75
CA GLU A 111 3.96 13.94 20.04
C GLU A 111 4.14 12.83 21.11
N ASP A 112 3.32 11.75 21.08
CA ASP A 112 3.48 10.60 21.98
C ASP A 112 4.81 9.86 21.75
N MET A 113 5.20 9.66 20.49
CA MET A 113 6.49 9.02 20.15
C MET A 113 7.66 9.83 20.72
N ILE A 114 7.61 11.15 20.62
CA ILE A 114 8.62 12.03 21.21
C ILE A 114 8.65 11.93 22.74
N ALA A 115 7.48 11.95 23.38
CA ALA A 115 7.37 11.86 24.84
C ALA A 115 7.93 10.52 25.36
N LYS A 116 7.65 9.42 24.67
CA LYS A 116 8.19 8.09 25.01
C LYS A 116 9.70 8.03 24.88
N VAL A 117 10.26 8.62 23.82
CA VAL A 117 11.72 8.71 23.65
C VAL A 117 12.37 9.52 24.77
N ASP A 118 11.79 10.64 25.19
CA ASP A 118 12.28 11.44 26.33
C ASP A 118 12.25 10.61 27.64
N ASN A 119 11.14 9.89 27.90
CA ASN A 119 11.02 9.01 29.07
C ASN A 119 12.06 7.88 29.11
N LEU A 120 12.48 7.40 27.95
CA LEU A 120 13.50 6.37 27.78
C LEU A 120 14.95 6.91 27.85
N GLY A 121 15.11 8.20 28.17
CA GLY A 121 16.42 8.86 28.27
C GLY A 121 17.01 9.22 26.90
N GLY A 122 16.17 9.33 25.87
CA GLY A 122 16.54 9.90 24.58
C GLY A 122 16.68 11.42 24.60
N PRO A 123 16.79 12.07 23.42
CA PRO A 123 16.86 13.52 23.33
C PRO A 123 15.59 14.17 23.89
N SER A 124 15.76 15.20 24.72
CA SER A 124 14.62 15.94 25.27
C SER A 124 14.13 16.99 24.26
N ILE A 125 13.04 16.66 23.58
CA ILE A 125 12.45 17.47 22.51
C ILE A 125 11.10 18.00 23.00
N GLN A 126 10.96 19.32 23.02
CA GLN A 126 9.74 20.00 23.46
C GLN A 126 8.93 20.47 22.25
N GLY A 127 7.94 19.67 21.86
CA GLY A 127 7.07 19.95 20.73
C GLY A 127 5.86 20.86 21.05
N SER A 128 4.93 20.95 20.10
CA SER A 128 3.77 21.85 20.15
C SER A 128 2.71 21.55 21.23
N SER A 129 2.74 20.36 21.86
CA SER A 129 1.80 19.92 22.91
C SER A 129 0.32 20.00 22.49
N ARG A 130 0.01 19.62 21.24
CA ARG A 130 -1.35 19.61 20.67
C ARG A 130 -2.13 18.34 20.98
N GLY A 131 -1.45 17.25 21.35
CA GLY A 131 -2.07 15.97 21.70
C GLY A 131 -1.23 14.78 21.26
N PRO A 132 -1.37 13.61 21.92
CA PRO A 132 -0.48 12.47 21.74
C PRO A 132 -0.43 11.95 20.30
N ASP A 133 -1.58 11.92 19.61
CA ASP A 133 -1.68 11.42 18.23
C ASP A 133 -1.49 12.52 17.18
N LYS A 134 -1.21 13.76 17.60
CA LYS A 134 -0.91 14.86 16.68
C LYS A 134 0.52 14.75 16.19
N PRO A 135 0.80 15.20 14.95
CA PRO A 135 2.17 15.26 14.49
C PRO A 135 2.95 16.21 15.37
N VAL A 136 4.16 15.82 15.75
CA VAL A 136 5.07 16.72 16.46
C VAL A 136 5.39 17.90 15.56
N SER A 137 5.37 19.10 16.14
CA SER A 137 5.88 20.31 15.50
C SER A 137 6.52 21.22 16.53
N LEU A 138 6.96 22.43 16.14
CA LEU A 138 7.72 23.35 16.99
C LEU A 138 9.07 22.74 17.41
N ILE A 139 9.68 22.01 16.48
CA ILE A 139 10.99 21.39 16.65
C ILE A 139 11.94 21.87 15.56
N THR A 140 13.24 21.74 15.80
CA THR A 140 14.27 22.01 14.80
C THR A 140 14.56 20.76 13.95
N TRP A 141 15.24 20.95 12.83
CA TRP A 141 15.78 19.83 12.05
C TRP A 141 16.79 19.04 12.87
N LEU A 142 17.61 19.73 13.68
CA LEU A 142 18.60 19.10 14.57
C LEU A 142 17.96 18.22 15.65
N GLU A 143 16.81 18.62 16.20
CA GLU A 143 16.03 17.82 17.14
C GLU A 143 15.47 16.56 16.45
N ALA A 144 14.94 16.69 15.23
CA ALA A 144 14.49 15.54 14.44
C ALA A 144 15.66 14.57 14.10
N ALA A 145 16.82 15.11 13.73
CA ALA A 145 18.05 14.34 13.49
C ALA A 145 18.53 13.60 14.76
N SER A 146 18.43 14.25 15.93
CA SER A 146 18.76 13.63 17.22
C SER A 146 17.79 12.49 17.59
N PHE A 147 16.50 12.66 17.31
CA PHE A 147 15.50 11.60 17.48
C PHE A 147 15.84 10.39 16.58
N VAL A 148 16.18 10.63 15.32
CA VAL A 148 16.62 9.57 14.39
C VAL A 148 17.90 8.86 14.86
N ASN A 149 18.86 9.59 15.41
CA ASN A 149 20.04 8.99 16.04
C ASN A 149 19.67 8.08 17.21
N TRP A 150 18.68 8.48 18.02
CA TRP A 150 18.17 7.63 19.10
C TRP A 150 17.50 6.36 18.55
N LEU A 151 16.70 6.43 17.47
CA LEU A 151 16.13 5.23 16.84
C LEU A 151 17.22 4.23 16.41
N ASN A 152 18.30 4.72 15.81
CA ASN A 152 19.42 3.87 15.41
C ASN A 152 20.12 3.25 16.62
N THR A 153 20.56 4.07 17.57
CA THR A 153 21.35 3.59 18.71
C THR A 153 20.56 2.71 19.68
N SER A 154 19.28 3.00 19.89
CA SER A 154 18.38 2.15 20.71
C SER A 154 18.16 0.76 20.10
N THR A 155 18.42 0.60 18.80
CA THR A 155 18.32 -0.67 18.07
C THR A 155 19.68 -1.24 17.66
N GLY A 156 20.79 -0.71 18.21
CA GLY A 156 22.14 -1.20 17.96
C GLY A 156 22.77 -0.80 16.62
N ASN A 157 22.16 0.15 15.89
CA ASN A 157 22.62 0.66 14.61
C ASN A 157 23.52 1.90 14.76
N SER A 158 24.26 2.21 13.69
CA SER A 158 25.09 3.44 13.62
C SER A 158 24.20 4.69 13.57
N VAL A 159 24.62 5.76 14.25
CA VAL A 159 23.95 7.07 14.14
C VAL A 159 23.93 7.56 12.69
N ALA A 160 22.84 8.20 12.29
CA ALA A 160 22.70 8.78 10.95
C ALA A 160 23.46 10.11 10.83
N TYR A 161 23.33 10.96 11.84
CA TYR A 161 23.83 12.33 11.82
C TYR A 161 24.95 12.50 12.83
N LYS A 162 26.05 13.14 12.43
CA LYS A 162 27.19 13.38 13.29
C LYS A 162 26.97 14.66 14.09
N PHE A 163 27.19 14.58 15.40
CA PHE A 163 27.11 15.71 16.32
C PHE A 163 28.36 15.77 17.19
N ASN A 164 28.82 16.98 17.46
CA ASN A 164 29.82 17.28 18.47
C ASN A 164 29.18 18.15 19.55
N GLY A 165 28.67 17.51 20.60
CA GLY A 165 27.73 18.15 21.50
C GLY A 165 26.41 18.43 20.77
N ASN A 166 26.03 19.71 20.65
CA ASN A 166 24.82 20.12 19.95
C ASN A 166 25.09 20.58 18.50
N ASP A 167 26.36 20.67 18.11
CA ASP A 167 26.76 21.19 16.80
C ASP A 167 26.72 20.05 15.78
N PHE A 168 25.97 20.25 14.69
CA PHE A 168 25.93 19.31 13.57
C PHE A 168 27.23 19.38 12.78
N GLU A 169 27.75 18.21 12.41
CA GLU A 169 28.96 18.07 11.61
C GLU A 169 28.70 17.20 10.38
N LEU A 170 29.42 17.49 9.30
CA LEU A 170 29.44 16.62 8.12
C LEU A 170 30.34 15.41 8.39
N TRP A 171 29.93 14.24 7.93
CA TRP A 171 30.81 13.09 7.84
C TRP A 171 31.98 13.39 6.91
N GLN A 172 33.17 12.93 7.26
CA GLN A 172 34.42 13.23 6.54
C GLN A 172 35.06 11.96 5.99
N ALA A 173 35.92 12.13 4.97
CA ALA A 173 36.77 11.07 4.46
C ALA A 173 37.64 10.50 5.59
N GLY A 174 37.38 9.24 5.96
CA GLY A 174 38.04 8.54 7.08
C GLY A 174 37.08 8.15 8.20
N ASP A 175 35.89 8.75 8.28
CA ASP A 175 34.84 8.28 9.18
C ASP A 175 34.21 6.98 8.65
N THR A 176 33.91 6.05 9.56
CA THR A 176 33.19 4.81 9.21
C THR A 176 31.78 5.14 8.72
N GLY A 177 31.46 4.73 7.50
CA GLY A 177 30.16 4.99 6.87
C GLY A 177 30.07 6.33 6.13
N PHE A 178 31.18 7.04 5.94
CA PHE A 178 31.23 8.22 5.07
C PHE A 178 30.82 7.90 3.63
N ASP A 179 29.90 8.70 3.09
CA ASP A 179 29.51 8.70 1.69
C ASP A 179 29.76 10.10 1.11
N ALA A 180 30.62 10.20 0.10
CA ALA A 180 30.95 11.46 -0.55
C ALA A 180 29.77 12.08 -1.32
N THR A 181 28.76 11.29 -1.67
CA THR A 181 27.55 11.76 -2.35
C THR A 181 26.51 12.31 -1.39
N ASN A 182 26.59 11.95 -0.10
CA ASN A 182 25.75 12.49 0.96
C ASN A 182 26.51 12.63 2.29
N PRO A 183 27.33 13.69 2.45
CA PRO A 183 28.08 13.94 3.68
C PRO A 183 27.23 14.20 4.95
N TYR A 184 25.90 14.43 4.83
CA TYR A 184 25.04 14.61 6.00
C TYR A 184 24.76 13.29 6.72
N ARG A 185 24.66 12.18 5.97
CA ARG A 185 24.16 10.90 6.48
C ARG A 185 25.26 9.84 6.52
N ASN A 186 25.28 9.06 7.60
CA ASN A 186 26.07 7.84 7.66
C ASN A 186 25.42 6.74 6.81
N SER A 187 26.15 6.19 5.84
CA SER A 187 25.67 5.11 4.96
C SER A 187 25.35 3.79 5.68
N LEU A 188 25.80 3.63 6.93
CA LEU A 188 25.52 2.46 7.77
C LEU A 188 24.32 2.66 8.71
N ALA A 189 23.68 3.83 8.71
CA ALA A 189 22.49 4.05 9.52
C ALA A 189 21.28 3.29 8.96
N LYS A 190 20.46 2.74 9.85
CA LYS A 190 19.21 2.06 9.50
C LYS A 190 18.07 3.05 9.33
N TYR A 191 17.95 4.04 10.21
CA TYR A 191 16.91 5.08 10.16
C TYR A 191 17.51 6.44 9.82
N PHE A 192 16.79 7.25 9.04
CA PHE A 192 17.24 8.57 8.57
C PHE A 192 16.03 9.49 8.29
N LEU A 193 16.26 10.80 8.17
CA LEU A 193 15.27 11.69 7.55
C LEU A 193 15.28 11.44 6.03
N PRO A 194 14.11 11.38 5.36
CA PRO A 194 14.08 11.18 3.92
C PRO A 194 14.75 12.34 3.19
N SER A 195 15.53 12.03 2.15
CA SER A 195 16.03 13.01 1.18
C SER A 195 14.87 13.65 0.41
N ALA A 196 15.16 14.73 -0.33
CA ALA A 196 14.19 15.33 -1.22
C ALA A 196 13.62 14.32 -2.23
N ASP A 197 14.47 13.47 -2.82
CA ASP A 197 14.03 12.44 -3.77
C ASP A 197 13.23 11.31 -3.11
N GLU A 198 13.66 10.86 -1.93
CA GLU A 198 12.97 9.83 -1.15
C GLU A 198 11.58 10.31 -0.69
N TRP A 199 11.48 11.55 -0.21
CA TRP A 199 10.19 12.11 0.21
C TRP A 199 9.26 12.28 -1.00
N TYR A 200 9.78 12.84 -2.08
CA TYR A 200 9.04 13.17 -3.30
C TYR A 200 8.48 11.92 -4.00
N LYS A 201 9.30 10.88 -4.15
CA LYS A 201 8.88 9.62 -4.75
C LYS A 201 7.75 8.97 -3.95
N ALA A 202 7.90 8.89 -2.63
CA ALA A 202 6.89 8.32 -1.74
C ALA A 202 5.55 9.07 -1.80
N ALA A 203 5.60 10.39 -1.99
CA ALA A 203 4.42 11.23 -2.07
C ALA A 203 3.70 11.10 -3.41
N PHE A 204 4.41 11.26 -4.53
CA PHE A 204 3.78 11.59 -5.81
C PHE A 204 3.87 10.50 -6.88
N TYR A 205 4.80 9.56 -6.75
CA TYR A 205 5.02 8.55 -7.79
C TYR A 205 4.05 7.38 -7.67
N ASP A 206 3.45 7.01 -8.79
CA ASP A 206 2.64 5.79 -8.92
C ASP A 206 3.41 4.72 -9.70
N PRO A 207 3.77 3.60 -9.04
CA PRO A 207 4.53 2.52 -9.69
C PRO A 207 3.71 1.72 -10.70
N THR A 208 2.37 1.83 -10.65
CA THR A 208 1.49 1.13 -11.60
C THR A 208 1.53 1.81 -12.96
N THR A 209 1.57 3.14 -12.97
CA THR A 209 1.53 3.96 -14.19
C THR A 209 2.89 4.53 -14.57
N ASN A 210 3.89 4.45 -13.68
CA ASN A 210 5.20 5.09 -13.79
C ASN A 210 5.09 6.60 -14.02
N THR A 211 4.26 7.27 -13.22
CA THR A 211 4.01 8.72 -13.34
C THR A 211 3.95 9.41 -11.99
N TYR A 212 4.31 10.70 -11.98
CA TYR A 212 4.15 11.57 -10.81
C TYR A 212 2.86 12.39 -10.89
N TYR A 213 2.04 12.32 -9.84
CA TYR A 213 0.82 13.11 -9.69
C TYR A 213 1.08 14.44 -8.99
N ASP A 214 0.29 15.47 -9.31
CA ASP A 214 0.42 16.80 -8.68
C ASP A 214 0.18 16.78 -7.17
N TYR A 215 -0.64 15.85 -6.68
CA TYR A 215 -0.96 15.68 -5.26
C TYR A 215 -0.67 14.27 -4.78
N ALA A 216 -0.28 14.17 -3.51
CA ALA A 216 0.10 12.92 -2.91
C ALA A 216 -1.07 11.93 -2.81
N THR A 217 -2.33 12.34 -3.04
CA THR A 217 -3.47 11.42 -3.09
C THR A 217 -3.56 10.60 -4.38
N GLY A 218 -2.52 10.61 -5.22
CA GLY A 218 -2.50 9.87 -6.50
C GLY A 218 -3.36 10.51 -7.58
N SER A 219 -3.48 11.84 -7.61
CA SER A 219 -4.33 12.56 -8.56
C SER A 219 -3.74 13.91 -8.95
N ASN A 220 -4.04 14.38 -10.16
CA ASN A 220 -3.74 15.75 -10.61
C ASN A 220 -4.86 16.75 -10.25
N THR A 221 -5.91 16.28 -9.60
CA THR A 221 -7.00 17.13 -9.09
C THR A 221 -6.77 17.42 -7.63
N THR A 222 -6.99 18.69 -7.22
CA THR A 222 -6.90 19.09 -5.82
C THR A 222 -7.74 18.17 -4.92
N PRO A 223 -7.15 17.56 -3.87
CA PRO A 223 -7.87 16.71 -2.94
C PRO A 223 -9.03 17.43 -2.27
N GLU A 224 -10.08 16.70 -1.89
CA GLU A 224 -11.15 17.26 -1.07
C GLU A 224 -10.62 17.65 0.31
N ASN A 225 -10.97 18.86 0.71
CA ASN A 225 -10.64 19.42 2.02
C ASN A 225 -11.45 18.75 3.13
N VAL A 226 -10.78 18.11 4.08
CA VAL A 226 -11.43 17.51 5.26
C VAL A 226 -10.74 17.95 6.56
N PRO A 227 -11.46 18.05 7.69
CA PRO A 227 -10.84 18.34 8.98
C PRO A 227 -10.03 17.16 9.53
N PHE A 228 -10.40 15.93 9.15
CA PHE A 228 -9.74 14.66 9.46
C PHE A 228 -10.43 13.53 8.65
N GLY A 229 -9.82 12.35 8.62
CA GLY A 229 -10.38 11.13 8.02
C GLY A 229 -9.35 10.35 7.21
N THR A 230 -9.81 9.28 6.56
CA THR A 230 -8.95 8.36 5.77
C THR A 230 -9.47 8.10 4.36
N LEU A 231 -10.48 8.86 3.91
CA LEU A 231 -11.10 8.63 2.61
C LEU A 231 -10.11 8.94 1.48
N PRO A 232 -10.07 8.13 0.40
CA PRO A 232 -9.25 8.42 -0.77
C PRO A 232 -9.54 9.82 -1.35
N ASN A 233 -8.54 10.45 -1.96
CA ASN A 233 -8.64 11.80 -2.54
C ASN A 233 -9.06 12.90 -1.56
N THR A 234 -8.84 12.71 -0.26
CA THR A 234 -9.03 13.76 0.76
C THR A 234 -7.70 14.18 1.38
N ALA A 235 -7.62 15.41 1.88
CA ALA A 235 -6.46 15.91 2.61
C ALA A 235 -6.86 16.96 3.65
N VAL A 236 -6.03 17.11 4.68
CA VAL A 236 -6.24 18.09 5.75
C VAL A 236 -5.51 19.39 5.42
N TYR A 237 -6.25 20.36 4.91
CA TYR A 237 -5.76 21.71 4.61
C TYR A 237 -6.88 22.73 4.86
N GLY A 238 -6.67 24.03 4.63
CA GLY A 238 -7.73 25.05 4.64
C GLY A 238 -8.60 25.16 5.91
N GLN A 239 -8.18 24.55 7.01
CA GLN A 239 -8.91 24.55 8.28
C GLN A 239 -8.78 25.90 9.00
N PRO A 240 -9.76 26.30 9.83
CA PRO A 240 -9.65 27.52 10.62
C PRO A 240 -8.51 27.41 11.67
N PHE A 241 -7.42 28.14 11.44
CA PHE A 241 -6.21 28.10 12.28
C PHE A 241 -6.47 28.24 13.79
N SER A 242 -7.39 29.11 14.19
CA SER A 242 -7.65 29.42 15.61
C SER A 242 -8.52 28.39 16.33
N SER A 243 -9.21 27.50 15.61
CA SER A 243 -10.17 26.57 16.21
C SER A 243 -9.98 25.11 15.82
N THR A 244 -9.04 24.82 14.93
CA THR A 244 -8.80 23.47 14.43
C THR A 244 -7.30 23.21 14.39
N PRO A 245 -6.77 22.29 15.24
CA PRO A 245 -5.39 21.84 15.12
C PRO A 245 -5.22 20.95 13.88
N PRO A 246 -3.99 20.55 13.52
CA PRO A 246 -3.78 19.44 12.59
C PRO A 246 -4.56 18.18 13.03
N ALA A 247 -4.85 17.31 12.07
CA ALA A 247 -5.47 16.03 12.33
C ALA A 247 -4.49 15.09 13.05
N ASP A 248 -5.04 14.00 13.61
CA ASP A 248 -4.20 12.91 14.11
C ASP A 248 -3.41 12.30 12.94
N ILE A 249 -2.19 11.84 13.19
CA ILE A 249 -1.29 11.35 12.14
C ILE A 249 -1.88 10.20 11.31
N THR A 250 -2.85 9.46 11.86
CA THR A 250 -3.56 8.35 11.20
C THR A 250 -4.91 8.73 10.59
N GLN A 251 -5.31 10.00 10.69
CA GLN A 251 -6.59 10.54 10.21
C GLN A 251 -6.38 11.81 9.36
N ALA A 252 -5.28 11.86 8.61
CA ALA A 252 -4.83 13.05 7.88
C ALA A 252 -5.10 13.00 6.36
N GLY A 253 -6.12 12.24 5.94
CA GLY A 253 -6.59 12.15 4.55
C GLY A 253 -6.33 10.81 3.89
N GLY A 254 -6.47 10.79 2.57
CA GLY A 254 -6.21 9.62 1.73
C GLY A 254 -4.72 9.29 1.64
N LEU A 255 -4.42 8.04 1.31
CA LEU A 255 -3.05 7.57 1.12
C LEU A 255 -2.51 7.90 -0.27
N SER A 256 -1.19 7.94 -0.38
CA SER A 256 -0.45 7.99 -1.64
C SER A 256 -0.47 6.66 -2.39
N PRO A 257 -0.01 6.64 -3.66
CA PRO A 257 0.17 5.38 -4.39
C PRO A 257 1.09 4.39 -3.66
N TYR A 258 2.11 4.88 -2.92
CA TYR A 258 2.95 4.04 -2.06
C TYR A 258 2.36 3.78 -0.67
N GLY A 259 1.21 4.36 -0.34
CA GLY A 259 0.48 4.09 0.88
C GLY A 259 0.84 5.00 2.06
N THR A 260 1.53 6.12 1.85
CA THR A 260 1.82 7.12 2.89
C THR A 260 0.64 8.07 3.10
N MET A 261 0.43 8.55 4.31
CA MET A 261 -0.59 9.55 4.65
C MET A 261 0.04 10.93 4.80
N ALA A 262 -0.76 12.00 4.67
CA ALA A 262 -0.41 13.38 5.03
C ALA A 262 0.68 14.09 4.19
N GLN A 263 1.23 13.49 3.14
CA GLN A 263 2.22 14.16 2.27
C GLN A 263 1.61 15.25 1.34
N SER A 264 0.33 15.57 1.49
CA SER A 264 -0.34 16.74 0.88
C SER A 264 -1.29 17.40 1.88
N GLY A 265 -0.82 17.73 3.08
CA GLY A 265 -1.55 18.50 4.07
C GLY A 265 -1.02 18.27 5.47
N ASN A 266 -1.87 18.46 6.47
CA ASN A 266 -1.55 18.33 7.89
C ASN A 266 -0.43 19.27 8.35
N ILE A 267 0.85 18.90 8.26
CA ILE A 267 1.97 19.82 8.52
C ILE A 267 3.08 19.65 7.48
N TYR A 268 3.96 20.64 7.40
CA TYR A 268 5.15 20.50 6.57
C TYR A 268 6.09 19.48 7.20
N GLU A 269 6.77 18.75 6.35
CA GLU A 269 7.72 17.74 6.75
C GLU A 269 9.11 18.10 6.26
N MET A 270 10.04 18.15 7.20
CA MET A 270 11.44 18.42 6.93
C MET A 270 12.08 17.27 6.15
N GLU A 271 12.82 17.62 5.11
CA GLU A 271 13.67 16.71 4.35
C GLU A 271 15.09 16.75 4.93
N GLU A 272 15.87 15.69 4.74
CA GLU A 272 17.31 15.71 5.03
C GLU A 272 18.05 16.70 4.13
N THR A 273 17.65 16.74 2.86
CA THR A 273 18.40 17.40 1.80
C THR A 273 18.42 18.90 1.97
N ASP A 274 19.57 19.48 1.69
CA ASP A 274 19.74 20.92 1.55
C ASP A 274 18.72 21.54 0.61
N PHE A 275 18.37 22.81 0.85
CA PHE A 275 17.46 23.52 -0.02
C PHE A 275 18.03 23.70 -1.45
N ASP A 276 19.36 23.76 -1.60
CA ASP A 276 20.01 23.82 -2.91
C ASP A 276 20.31 22.45 -3.54
N MET A 277 19.83 21.36 -2.93
CA MET A 277 20.03 19.97 -3.34
C MET A 277 21.46 19.43 -3.17
N VAL A 278 22.35 20.15 -2.48
CA VAL A 278 23.73 19.73 -2.22
C VAL A 278 24.01 19.67 -0.72
N ASN A 279 24.27 18.47 -0.20
CA ASN A 279 24.50 18.25 1.22
C ASN A 279 25.96 18.55 1.63
N ASP A 280 26.39 19.81 1.56
CA ASP A 280 27.79 20.22 1.79
C ASP A 280 27.99 21.31 2.86
N ALA A 281 26.93 21.75 3.55
CA ALA A 281 26.99 22.80 4.56
C ALA A 281 26.20 22.49 5.85
N VAL A 282 26.77 22.87 7.00
CA VAL A 282 26.16 22.53 8.30
C VAL A 282 25.00 23.45 8.68
N ASP A 283 25.01 24.70 8.20
CA ASP A 283 24.12 25.80 8.60
C ASP A 283 23.18 26.28 7.47
N SER A 284 23.28 25.66 6.31
CA SER A 284 22.45 25.95 5.14
C SER A 284 20.98 25.56 5.38
N PRO A 285 20.02 26.22 4.69
CA PRO A 285 18.62 25.86 4.81
C PRO A 285 18.34 24.42 4.35
N ARG A 286 17.34 23.77 4.95
CA ARG A 286 16.85 22.44 4.53
C ARG A 286 15.56 22.57 3.73
N GLY A 287 15.23 21.55 2.96
CA GLY A 287 13.93 21.44 2.31
C GLY A 287 12.80 21.04 3.28
N ALA A 288 11.58 21.47 2.99
CA ALA A 288 10.37 20.91 3.61
C ALA A 288 9.17 20.91 2.65
N ARG A 289 8.27 19.93 2.77
CA ARG A 289 7.13 19.73 1.83
C ARG A 289 5.86 19.22 2.50
N GLY A 290 4.77 19.20 1.74
CA GLY A 290 3.47 18.65 2.16
C GLY A 290 2.39 19.71 2.41
N GLY A 291 2.79 20.93 2.77
CA GLY A 291 1.86 22.01 3.10
C GLY A 291 1.32 21.87 4.53
N VAL A 292 0.27 22.62 4.88
CA VAL A 292 -0.19 22.70 6.28
C VAL A 292 -1.71 22.73 6.36
N TRP A 293 -2.23 22.35 7.53
CA TRP A 293 -3.66 22.13 7.77
C TRP A 293 -4.54 23.38 7.59
N PHE A 294 -4.00 24.60 7.66
CA PHE A 294 -4.81 25.83 7.68
C PHE A 294 -4.69 26.69 6.42
N TRP A 295 -3.70 26.45 5.56
CA TRP A 295 -3.60 27.17 4.29
C TRP A 295 -4.45 26.50 3.21
N SER A 296 -5.08 27.30 2.35
CA SER A 296 -5.88 26.76 1.25
C SER A 296 -4.98 26.34 0.08
N ALA A 297 -5.27 25.18 -0.53
CA ALA A 297 -4.50 24.66 -1.65
C ALA A 297 -4.45 25.64 -2.84
N LEU A 298 -5.56 26.34 -3.10
CA LEU A 298 -5.71 27.25 -4.24
C LEU A 298 -4.97 28.58 -4.08
N ALA A 299 -4.69 29.01 -2.85
CA ALA A 299 -4.04 30.31 -2.63
C ALA A 299 -2.52 30.22 -2.76
N THR A 300 -1.93 29.04 -2.52
CA THR A 300 -0.48 28.95 -2.37
C THR A 300 0.18 27.76 -3.07
N GLY A 301 -0.57 26.75 -3.53
CA GLY A 301 0.02 25.58 -4.18
C GLY A 301 0.85 24.69 -3.24
N HIS A 302 0.84 24.94 -1.93
CA HIS A 302 1.75 24.29 -0.97
C HIS A 302 1.55 22.77 -0.81
N LEU A 303 0.41 22.24 -1.28
CA LEU A 303 0.14 20.79 -1.26
C LEU A 303 0.73 20.07 -2.46
N THR A 304 1.12 20.80 -3.51
CA THR A 304 1.49 20.19 -4.79
C THR A 304 2.95 19.77 -4.80
N LYS A 305 3.27 18.84 -5.69
CA LYS A 305 4.64 18.40 -5.99
C LYS A 305 5.59 19.54 -6.40
N SER A 306 5.06 20.64 -6.92
CA SER A 306 5.86 21.81 -7.33
C SER A 306 6.18 22.75 -6.19
N PHE A 307 5.76 22.47 -4.95
CA PHE A 307 6.14 23.32 -3.83
C PHE A 307 7.21 22.65 -2.96
N ARG A 308 8.28 23.40 -2.70
CA ARG A 308 9.31 23.06 -1.72
C ARG A 308 9.62 24.30 -0.89
N ASN A 309 9.47 24.19 0.42
CA ASN A 309 9.80 25.25 1.36
C ASN A 309 11.28 25.20 1.75
N SER A 310 11.83 26.36 2.12
CA SER A 310 13.17 26.49 2.70
C SER A 310 13.04 26.75 4.20
N ILE A 311 13.73 25.97 5.03
CA ILE A 311 13.67 26.09 6.49
C ILE A 311 15.08 26.24 7.07
N ASN A 312 15.21 27.03 8.14
CA ASN A 312 16.46 27.11 8.89
C ASN A 312 16.59 25.84 9.75
N PRO A 313 17.71 25.08 9.70
CA PRO A 313 17.88 23.87 10.49
C PRO A 313 17.80 24.09 12.01
N ASP A 314 18.11 25.30 12.50
CA ASP A 314 17.98 25.73 13.91
C ASP A 314 16.62 26.35 14.23
N GLY A 315 15.79 26.59 13.21
CA GLY A 315 14.49 27.25 13.35
C GLY A 315 13.42 26.30 13.88
N LYS A 316 12.59 26.80 14.80
CA LYS A 316 11.36 26.13 15.23
C LYS A 316 10.16 26.83 14.62
N ASP A 317 9.22 26.05 14.09
CA ASP A 317 7.93 26.55 13.65
C ASP A 317 6.84 25.55 14.05
N GLY A 318 5.69 26.06 14.50
CA GLY A 318 4.54 25.23 14.86
C GLY A 318 3.90 24.52 13.67
N ILE A 319 4.41 24.69 12.45
CA ILE A 319 3.92 24.03 11.25
C ILE A 319 4.92 23.04 10.64
N LEU A 320 6.11 22.90 11.25
CA LEU A 320 7.18 22.02 10.78
C LEU A 320 7.29 20.80 11.70
N GLY A 321 7.17 19.62 11.11
CA GLY A 321 7.45 18.33 11.71
C GLY A 321 8.24 17.46 10.74
N PHE A 322 8.11 16.14 10.85
CA PHE A 322 8.88 15.22 10.03
C PHE A 322 8.27 13.81 10.02
N ARG A 323 8.76 13.01 9.07
CA ARG A 323 8.65 11.55 9.10
C ARG A 323 10.04 10.93 9.02
N VAL A 324 10.13 9.66 9.33
CA VAL A 324 11.37 8.89 9.31
C VAL A 324 11.38 7.98 8.09
N ALA A 325 12.52 7.85 7.42
CA ALA A 325 12.79 6.81 6.46
C ALA A 325 13.76 5.78 7.06
N ALA A 326 13.80 4.60 6.47
CA ALA A 326 14.66 3.52 6.89
C ALA A 326 15.21 2.78 5.68
N LYS A 327 16.37 2.16 5.85
CA LYS A 327 16.94 1.26 4.85
C LYS A 327 15.92 0.15 4.55
N ALA A 328 15.78 -0.20 3.27
CA ALA A 328 15.01 -1.37 2.91
C ALA A 328 15.69 -2.60 3.48
N LEU A 329 14.84 -3.50 3.93
CA LEU A 329 15.22 -4.84 4.30
C LEU A 329 15.43 -5.61 3.02
N ILE A 330 16.69 -5.79 2.63
CA ILE A 330 17.07 -6.51 1.42
C ILE A 330 17.28 -7.97 1.84
N PRO A 331 16.50 -8.91 1.31
CA PRO A 331 16.64 -10.34 1.56
C PRO A 331 17.80 -10.93 0.73
N ASP A 332 18.95 -10.25 0.75
CA ASP A 332 20.25 -10.73 0.28
C ASP A 332 20.91 -11.44 1.48
N PHE A 333 20.53 -12.70 1.65
CA PHE A 333 20.90 -13.50 2.81
C PHE A 333 22.30 -14.10 2.67
N ASN A 334 22.85 -14.17 1.46
CA ASN A 334 24.21 -14.65 1.21
C ASN A 334 25.27 -13.52 1.13
N PHE A 335 24.82 -12.26 1.15
CA PHE A 335 25.61 -11.03 1.09
C PHE A 335 26.43 -10.87 -0.19
N ASP A 336 25.94 -11.39 -1.31
CA ASP A 336 26.61 -11.29 -2.60
C ASP A 336 26.21 -10.04 -3.40
N GLY A 337 25.27 -9.26 -2.88
CA GLY A 337 24.77 -8.02 -3.47
C GLY A 337 23.63 -8.23 -4.47
N SER A 338 23.15 -9.47 -4.64
CA SER A 338 21.97 -9.81 -5.44
C SER A 338 20.86 -10.34 -4.53
N VAL A 339 19.62 -10.30 -5.02
CA VAL A 339 18.51 -11.02 -4.39
C VAL A 339 18.02 -12.05 -5.38
N ASP A 340 18.47 -13.28 -5.22
CA ASP A 340 18.18 -14.37 -6.16
C ASP A 340 18.01 -15.72 -5.47
N GLN A 341 18.12 -16.79 -6.26
CA GLN A 341 17.85 -18.14 -5.79
C GLN A 341 18.89 -18.64 -4.78
N ASP A 342 20.08 -18.04 -4.73
CA ASP A 342 21.10 -18.36 -3.74
C ASP A 342 20.72 -17.79 -2.37
N ASP A 343 20.02 -16.66 -2.29
CA ASP A 343 19.42 -16.16 -1.05
C ASP A 343 18.28 -17.03 -0.58
N LEU A 344 17.41 -17.46 -1.50
CA LEU A 344 16.36 -18.41 -1.16
C LEU A 344 16.94 -19.70 -0.55
N ALA A 345 18.10 -20.16 -1.03
CA ALA A 345 18.76 -21.32 -0.45
C ALA A 345 19.19 -21.06 1.01
N VAL A 346 19.70 -19.86 1.32
CA VAL A 346 20.01 -19.47 2.71
C VAL A 346 18.75 -19.44 3.56
N TRP A 347 17.67 -18.79 3.09
CA TRP A 347 16.39 -18.74 3.81
C TRP A 347 15.83 -20.14 4.09
N ILE A 348 15.84 -21.04 3.10
CA ILE A 348 15.36 -22.43 3.25
C ILE A 348 16.10 -23.14 4.39
N THR A 349 17.41 -22.90 4.54
CA THR A 349 18.19 -23.49 5.63
C THR A 349 17.95 -22.83 6.98
N ALA A 350 17.55 -21.56 6.99
CA ALA A 350 17.29 -20.77 8.19
C ALA A 350 15.87 -20.97 8.75
N TYR A 351 14.90 -21.32 7.91
CA TYR A 351 13.47 -21.37 8.27
C TYR A 351 13.20 -22.14 9.57
N GLY A 352 12.71 -21.43 10.58
CA GLY A 352 12.41 -21.96 11.91
C GLY A 352 13.62 -22.46 12.72
N ALA A 353 14.84 -22.22 12.26
CA ALA A 353 16.08 -22.72 12.85
C ALA A 353 17.02 -21.60 13.33
N THR A 354 17.25 -20.58 12.51
CA THR A 354 18.15 -19.44 12.78
C THR A 354 17.53 -18.15 12.25
N ALA A 355 18.11 -17.00 12.59
CA ALA A 355 17.74 -15.70 12.02
C ALA A 355 18.61 -15.32 10.80
N THR A 356 19.24 -16.28 10.14
CA THR A 356 20.14 -15.99 8.99
C THR A 356 19.38 -15.72 7.69
N GLY A 357 18.10 -16.08 7.64
CA GLY A 357 17.17 -15.72 6.57
C GLY A 357 16.12 -14.71 7.07
N ASP A 358 16.46 -13.92 8.09
CA ASP A 358 15.57 -12.93 8.70
C ASP A 358 15.66 -11.64 7.88
N ALA A 359 14.74 -11.50 6.91
CA ALA A 359 14.67 -10.30 6.10
C ALA A 359 14.05 -9.17 6.90
N ASN A 360 13.03 -9.44 7.71
CA ASN A 360 12.30 -8.39 8.40
C ASN A 360 12.97 -7.90 9.71
N GLU A 361 14.11 -8.50 10.07
CA GLU A 361 14.88 -8.28 11.30
C GLU A 361 14.04 -8.49 12.59
N ASP A 362 13.06 -9.39 12.58
CA ASP A 362 12.22 -9.71 13.74
C ASP A 362 12.83 -10.76 14.69
N GLY A 363 14.02 -11.25 14.35
CA GLY A 363 14.77 -12.26 15.09
C GLY A 363 14.41 -13.70 14.68
N THR A 364 13.57 -13.90 13.67
CA THR A 364 13.18 -15.21 13.16
C THR A 364 13.30 -15.29 11.64
N SER A 365 13.42 -16.51 11.11
CA SER A 365 13.32 -16.75 9.66
C SER A 365 12.04 -17.53 9.40
N ASP A 366 11.03 -16.84 8.90
CA ASP A 366 9.68 -17.35 8.71
C ASP A 366 9.05 -16.93 7.36
N GLY A 367 7.74 -17.14 7.23
CA GLY A 367 7.02 -16.86 5.99
C GLY A 367 6.99 -15.37 5.61
N ALA A 368 7.15 -14.45 6.55
CA ALA A 368 7.26 -13.03 6.29
C ALA A 368 8.56 -12.71 5.54
N ASP A 369 9.66 -13.37 5.88
CA ASP A 369 10.95 -13.17 5.22
C ASP A 369 10.97 -13.76 3.82
N PHE A 370 10.34 -14.92 3.63
CA PHE A 370 10.16 -15.49 2.30
C PHE A 370 9.31 -14.58 1.41
N LEU A 371 8.29 -13.94 1.96
CA LEU A 371 7.49 -12.96 1.23
C LEU A 371 8.33 -11.73 0.84
N ALA A 372 9.17 -11.24 1.75
CA ALA A 372 10.11 -10.15 1.45
C ALA A 372 11.09 -10.52 0.33
N TRP A 373 11.65 -11.74 0.37
CA TRP A 373 12.47 -12.31 -0.70
C TRP A 373 11.73 -12.38 -2.03
N GLN A 374 10.52 -12.94 -2.06
CA GLN A 374 9.73 -13.02 -3.28
C GLN A 374 9.43 -11.64 -3.89
N GLN A 375 9.14 -10.63 -3.06
CA GLN A 375 8.86 -9.29 -3.55
C GLN A 375 10.09 -8.65 -4.21
N HIS A 376 11.28 -8.82 -3.63
CA HIS A 376 12.52 -8.29 -4.17
C HIS A 376 12.99 -9.06 -5.42
N ALA A 377 12.99 -10.39 -5.39
CA ALA A 377 13.39 -11.23 -6.51
C ALA A 377 12.53 -10.97 -7.76
N ASN A 378 11.23 -10.70 -7.58
CA ASN A 378 10.32 -10.40 -8.69
C ASN A 378 10.40 -8.95 -9.19
N GLY A 379 10.84 -8.00 -8.37
CA GLY A 379 11.03 -6.60 -8.75
C GLY A 379 12.27 -6.37 -9.63
N ASN A 380 13.32 -7.17 -9.45
CA ASN A 380 14.56 -7.11 -10.24
C ASN A 380 14.55 -8.02 -11.49
N MET A 381 13.51 -8.84 -11.66
CA MET A 381 13.28 -9.55 -12.90
C MET A 381 12.65 -8.58 -13.92
N ASN A 382 13.50 -7.88 -14.69
CA ASN A 382 13.16 -7.49 -16.05
C ASN A 382 12.40 -8.69 -16.65
N PRO A 383 11.13 -8.57 -17.10
CA PRO A 383 10.29 -9.72 -17.35
C PRO A 383 10.94 -10.56 -18.45
N LEU A 384 11.75 -11.54 -18.02
CA LEU A 384 12.24 -12.59 -18.87
C LEU A 384 10.96 -13.20 -19.40
N ALA A 385 10.76 -12.98 -20.69
CA ALA A 385 9.60 -13.37 -21.45
C ALA A 385 9.01 -14.62 -20.82
N SER A 386 7.78 -14.50 -20.32
CA SER A 386 7.00 -15.64 -19.90
C SER A 386 6.98 -16.58 -21.10
N SER A 387 7.90 -17.55 -21.09
CA SER A 387 7.76 -18.71 -21.95
C SER A 387 6.61 -19.45 -21.30
N LEU A 388 5.40 -19.08 -21.74
CA LEU A 388 4.24 -19.92 -21.60
C LEU A 388 4.59 -21.21 -22.33
N ALA A 389 5.29 -22.11 -21.65
CA ALA A 389 5.12 -23.53 -21.92
C ALA A 389 3.64 -23.75 -21.66
N SER A 390 2.86 -23.72 -22.74
CA SER A 390 1.44 -24.00 -22.75
C SER A 390 1.21 -25.21 -21.84
N ILE A 391 0.58 -24.99 -20.69
CA ILE A 391 0.05 -26.07 -19.88
C ILE A 391 -0.85 -26.84 -20.84
N PRO A 392 -0.57 -28.11 -21.17
CA PRO A 392 -1.43 -28.84 -22.09
C PRO A 392 -2.83 -28.88 -21.47
N GLU A 393 -3.80 -28.27 -22.15
CA GLU A 393 -5.20 -28.39 -21.75
C GLU A 393 -5.51 -29.88 -21.63
N PRO A 394 -6.21 -30.32 -20.57
CA PRO A 394 -6.67 -31.70 -20.50
C PRO A 394 -7.46 -31.98 -21.78
N PRO A 395 -7.09 -32.98 -22.60
CA PRO A 395 -7.73 -33.17 -23.88
C PRO A 395 -9.23 -33.31 -23.69
N ASN A 396 -10.00 -32.63 -24.54
CA ASN A 396 -11.47 -32.49 -24.61
C ASN A 396 -12.29 -33.81 -24.51
N VAL A 397 -11.62 -34.95 -24.33
CA VAL A 397 -12.17 -36.28 -24.07
C VAL A 397 -12.96 -36.32 -22.75
N VAL A 398 -12.53 -35.62 -21.69
CA VAL A 398 -13.23 -35.65 -20.39
C VAL A 398 -14.59 -34.92 -20.45
N LEU A 399 -14.67 -33.78 -21.14
CA LEU A 399 -15.93 -33.06 -21.39
C LEU A 399 -16.84 -33.80 -22.39
N GLY A 400 -16.26 -34.49 -23.37
CA GLY A 400 -17.01 -35.32 -24.32
C GLY A 400 -17.68 -36.55 -23.67
N ILE A 401 -17.03 -37.19 -22.70
CA ILE A 401 -17.58 -38.35 -21.99
C ILE A 401 -18.79 -37.96 -21.13
N ILE A 402 -18.74 -36.79 -20.47
CA ILE A 402 -19.86 -36.29 -19.63
C ILE A 402 -21.08 -35.91 -20.48
N ALA A 403 -20.86 -35.35 -21.68
CA ALA A 403 -21.94 -35.02 -22.62
C ALA A 403 -22.58 -36.26 -23.27
N ALA A 404 -21.79 -37.30 -23.54
CA ALA A 404 -22.28 -38.55 -24.14
C ALA A 404 -23.12 -39.38 -23.16
N VAL A 405 -22.74 -39.44 -21.88
CA VAL A 405 -23.52 -40.13 -20.83
C VAL A 405 -24.86 -39.45 -20.59
N SER A 406 -24.92 -38.11 -20.69
CA SER A 406 -26.16 -37.34 -20.54
C SER A 406 -27.15 -37.55 -21.69
N SER A 407 -26.66 -37.85 -22.90
CA SER A 407 -27.49 -38.04 -24.10
C SER A 407 -28.06 -39.46 -24.21
N ALA A 408 -27.39 -40.45 -23.62
CA ALA A 408 -27.83 -41.85 -23.61
C ALA A 408 -29.02 -42.12 -22.66
N VAL A 409 -29.25 -41.24 -21.68
CA VAL A 409 -30.35 -41.39 -20.69
C VAL A 409 -31.72 -40.94 -21.25
N PHE A 410 -31.78 -40.21 -22.37
CA PHE A 410 -33.02 -39.61 -22.90
C PHE A 410 -33.62 -40.26 -24.16
N THR A 411 -33.05 -41.34 -24.70
CA THR A 411 -33.66 -42.03 -25.86
C THR A 411 -34.59 -43.16 -25.42
N ARG A 412 -35.86 -42.84 -25.14
CA ARG A 412 -36.93 -43.84 -25.08
C ARG A 412 -37.24 -44.37 -26.49
N PRO A 413 -37.30 -45.69 -26.73
CA PRO A 413 -37.67 -46.22 -28.03
C PRO A 413 -39.14 -45.93 -28.35
N GLN A 414 -39.41 -45.35 -29.53
CA GLN A 414 -40.76 -45.24 -30.09
C GLN A 414 -41.35 -46.64 -30.29
N LYS A 415 -42.44 -46.95 -29.58
CA LYS A 415 -43.30 -48.10 -29.92
C LYS A 415 -43.94 -47.83 -31.28
N LYS A 416 -43.59 -48.63 -32.28
CA LYS A 416 -44.32 -48.72 -33.56
C LYS A 416 -45.78 -49.05 -33.27
N SER A 417 -46.71 -48.19 -33.69
CA SER A 417 -48.13 -48.49 -33.71
C SER A 417 -48.40 -49.46 -34.86
N VAL A 418 -49.03 -50.59 -34.56
CA VAL A 418 -49.51 -51.54 -35.56
C VAL A 418 -50.91 -51.08 -35.97
N SER A 419 -51.09 -50.79 -37.25
CA SER A 419 -52.39 -50.48 -37.85
C SER A 419 -53.22 -51.77 -37.95
N SER A 420 -54.34 -51.86 -37.22
CA SER A 420 -55.40 -52.80 -37.56
C SER A 420 -56.50 -52.06 -38.33
N ASN A 421 -56.61 -52.38 -39.62
CA ASN A 421 -57.78 -52.11 -40.44
C ASN A 421 -58.98 -52.87 -39.85
N HIS A 422 -60.11 -52.20 -39.69
CA HIS A 422 -61.43 -52.83 -39.64
C HIS A 422 -62.30 -52.17 -40.70
N SER A 423 -62.49 -52.88 -41.81
CA SER A 423 -63.57 -52.68 -42.74
C SER A 423 -64.56 -53.83 -42.57
N ASN A 424 -65.78 -53.48 -42.15
CA ASN A 424 -67.09 -54.12 -42.36
C ASN A 424 -67.15 -55.65 -42.57
N TYR A 425 -67.93 -56.32 -41.70
CA TYR A 425 -69.23 -56.89 -42.05
C TYR A 425 -70.19 -56.82 -40.87
#